data_AF-A0ABC9W9H7-F1
#
_entry.id   AF-A0ABC9W9H7-F1
#
_cell.length_a   1.000
_cell.length_b   1.000
_cell.length_c   1.000
_cell.angle_alpha   90.00
_cell.angle_beta   90.00
_cell.angle_gamma   90.00
#
_symmetry.space_group_name_H-M   'P 1'
#
loop_
_entity.id
_entity.type
_entity.pdbx_description
1 polymer ?
#
loop_
_entity_poly.entity_id
_entity_poly.type
_entity_poly.pdbx_seq_one_letter_code
_entity_poly.pdbx_strand_id
1 'polypeptide(L)' 'MDSEIECTLSKFANNTKLCGVVDTLEGRDAIQRDLDRLERWARVNCMKLNKAKCKVLHMGQGNPKHNYKLGEK' A
#
# COMPACT_ATOMS: atom_id res chain seq x y z
N MET A 1 -4.76 -6.84 -21.23
CA MET A 1 -3.42 -7.20 -20.76
C MET A 1 -3.40 -6.78 -19.31
N ASP A 2 -3.70 -7.72 -18.42
CA ASP A 2 -3.58 -7.49 -16.99
C ASP A 2 -2.10 -7.28 -16.70
N SER A 3 -1.68 -6.01 -16.67
CA SER A 3 -0.38 -5.62 -16.17
C SER A 3 -0.34 -6.06 -14.71
N GLU A 4 0.19 -7.26 -14.50
CA GLU A 4 0.44 -7.89 -13.22
C GLU A 4 1.48 -7.05 -12.49
N ILE A 5 1.04 -5.93 -11.92
CA ILE A 5 1.85 -5.12 -11.02
C ILE A 5 2.04 -6.01 -9.80
N GLU A 6 3.18 -6.69 -9.77
CA GLU A 6 3.52 -7.66 -8.74
C GLU A 6 3.65 -6.93 -7.41
N CYS A 7 2.60 -7.04 -6.60
CA CYS A 7 2.61 -6.52 -5.24
C CYS A 7 2.83 -7.67 -4.27
N THR A 8 4.00 -7.68 -3.62
CA THR A 8 4.30 -8.68 -2.59
C THR A 8 3.69 -8.25 -1.27
N LEU A 9 2.69 -9.00 -0.81
CA LEU A 9 2.11 -8.84 0.52
C LEU A 9 2.80 -9.78 1.51
N SER A 10 3.46 -9.23 2.52
CA SER A 10 4.08 -10.00 3.61
C SER A 10 3.42 -9.68 4.95
N LYS A 11 2.98 -10.70 5.68
CA LYS A 11 2.34 -10.58 7.00
C LYS A 11 3.25 -11.14 8.09
N PHE A 12 3.61 -10.32 9.08
CA PHE A 12 4.38 -10.75 10.25
C PHE A 12 3.75 -10.22 11.54
N ALA A 13 3.20 -11.10 12.37
CA ALA A 13 2.48 -10.75 13.59
C ALA A 13 1.50 -9.56 13.39
N ASN A 14 1.80 -8.40 13.99
CA ASN A 14 1.00 -7.16 13.89
C ASN A 14 1.37 -6.25 12.71
N ASN A 15 2.36 -6.61 11.90
CA ASN A 15 2.85 -5.81 10.78
C ASN A 15 2.49 -6.45 9.45
N THR A 16 1.70 -5.74 8.65
CA THR A 16 1.47 -6.05 7.24
C THR A 16 2.29 -5.09 6.39
N LYS A 17 3.14 -5.62 5.51
CA LYS A 17 3.93 -4.82 4.55
C LYS A 17 3.43 -5.08 3.14
N LEU A 18 3.25 -3.99 2.39
CA LEU A 18 2.91 -3.99 0.97
C LEU A 18 4.10 -3.40 0.21
N CYS A 19 4.59 -4.10 -0.80
CA CYS A 19 5.71 -3.65 -1.64
C CYS A 19 5.35 -3.84 -3.12
N GLY A 20 5.62 -2.84 -3.95
CA GLY A 20 5.41 -2.90 -5.39
C GLY A 20 6.38 -1.96 -6.11
N VAL A 21 6.68 -2.27 -7.37
CA VAL A 21 7.49 -1.40 -8.24
C VAL A 21 6.60 -0.28 -8.76
N VAL A 22 7.09 0.98 -8.70
CA VAL A 22 6.25 2.19 -8.85
C VAL A 22 6.82 3.13 -9.91
N ASP A 23 7.22 2.59 -11.05
CA ASP A 23 7.78 3.41 -12.13
C ASP A 23 6.69 4.06 -12.99
N THR A 24 5.43 3.65 -12.82
CA THR A 24 4.28 4.09 -13.63
C THR A 24 3.16 4.73 -12.77
N LEU A 25 2.26 5.48 -13.41
CA LEU A 25 1.03 5.96 -12.77
C LEU A 25 0.14 4.80 -12.31
N GLU A 26 0.03 3.76 -13.14
CA GLU A 26 -0.69 2.52 -12.80
C GLU A 26 -0.14 1.85 -11.54
N GLY A 27 1.20 1.81 -11.36
CA GLY A 27 1.83 1.28 -10.15
C GLY A 27 1.44 2.05 -8.88
N ARG A 28 1.32 3.38 -8.99
CA ARG A 28 0.86 4.24 -7.86
C ARG A 28 -0.59 3.98 -7.52
N ASP A 29 -1.45 3.91 -8.53
CA ASP A 29 -2.87 3.66 -8.34
C ASP A 29 -3.12 2.24 -7.79
N ALA A 30 -2.34 1.25 -8.22
CA ALA A 30 -2.38 -0.11 -7.70
C ALA A 30 -2.04 -0.15 -6.20
N ILE A 31 -0.98 0.55 -5.77
CA ILE A 31 -0.61 0.63 -4.34
C ILE A 31 -1.72 1.30 -3.52
N GLN A 32 -2.31 2.39 -4.00
CA GLN A 32 -3.42 3.03 -3.30
C GLN A 32 -4.62 2.08 -3.17
N ARG A 33 -4.96 1.34 -4.24
CA ARG A 33 -6.04 0.34 -4.20
C ARG A 33 -5.77 -0.79 -3.20
N ASP A 34 -4.52 -1.23 -3.10
CA ASP A 34 -4.14 -2.28 -2.16
C ASP A 34 -4.11 -1.77 -0.71
N LEU A 35 -3.73 -0.50 -0.48
CA LEU A 35 -3.92 0.18 0.81
C LEU A 35 -5.41 0.25 1.19
N ASP A 36 -6.30 0.60 0.25
CA ASP A 36 -7.74 0.66 0.50
C ASP A 36 -8.32 -0.73 0.82
N ARG A 37 -7.84 -1.78 0.13
CA ARG A 37 -8.19 -3.17 0.43
C ARG A 37 -7.72 -3.61 1.81
N LEU A 38 -6.50 -3.21 2.20
CA LEU A 38 -5.98 -3.48 3.53
C LEU A 38 -6.81 -2.79 4.62
N GLU A 39 -7.26 -1.55 4.39
CA GLU A 39 -8.15 -0.86 5.32
C GLU A 39 -9.50 -1.58 5.47
N ARG A 40 -10.11 -1.99 4.35
CA ARG A 40 -11.35 -2.78 4.38
C ARG A 40 -11.17 -4.10 5.12
N TRP A 41 -10.08 -4.83 4.85
CA TRP A 41 -9.77 -6.06 5.57
C TRP A 41 -9.64 -5.82 7.07
N ALA A 42 -8.92 -4.77 7.48
CA ALA A 42 -8.78 -4.42 8.90
C ALA A 42 -10.14 -4.11 9.55
N ARG A 43 -11.02 -3.35 8.88
CA ARG A 43 -12.39 -3.07 9.35
C ARG A 43 -13.19 -4.36 9.56
N VAL A 44 -13.18 -5.28 8.60
CA VAL A 44 -13.92 -6.57 8.68
C VAL A 44 -13.40 -7.45 9.82
N ASN A 45 -12.09 -7.41 10.09
CA ASN A 45 -11.47 -8.18 11.17
C ASN A 45 -11.48 -7.46 12.53
N CYS A 46 -12.23 -6.36 12.67
CA CYS A 46 -12.27 -5.53 13.87
C CYS A 46 -10.87 -5.05 14.35
N MET A 47 -9.92 -4.93 13.43
CA MET A 47 -8.57 -4.45 13.69
C MET A 47 -8.46 -2.97 13.35
N LYS A 48 -7.90 -2.18 14.27
CA LYS A 48 -7.63 -0.77 14.02
C LYS A 48 -6.25 -0.60 13.38
N LEU A 49 -6.21 -0.15 12.13
CA LEU A 49 -4.95 0.28 11.51
C LEU A 49 -4.40 1.49 12.26
N ASN A 50 -3.16 1.36 12.74
CA ASN A 50 -2.45 2.48 13.35
C ASN A 50 -1.84 3.35 12.24
N LYS A 51 -2.53 4.42 11.87
CA LYS A 51 -2.09 5.36 10.81
C LYS A 51 -0.69 5.93 11.08
N ALA A 52 -0.33 6.18 12.34
CA ALA A 52 1.00 6.71 12.70
C ALA A 52 2.14 5.69 12.46
N LYS A 53 1.82 4.39 12.48
CA LYS A 53 2.77 3.31 12.16
C LYS A 53 2.75 2.93 10.67
N CYS A 54 1.70 3.27 9.94
CA CYS A 54 1.63 3.05 8.50
C CYS A 54 2.52 4.07 7.79
N LYS A 55 3.69 3.62 7.34
CA LYS A 55 4.66 4.45 6.63
C LYS A 55 4.87 3.89 5.23
N VAL A 56 4.84 4.78 4.24
CA VAL A 56 5.26 4.44 2.87
C VAL A 56 6.75 4.70 2.76
N LEU A 57 7.50 3.70 2.33
CA LEU A 57 8.92 3.80 2.04
C LEU A 57 9.12 3.87 0.53
N HIS A 58 9.67 4.97 0.05
CA HIS A 58 10.05 5.11 -1.36
C HIS A 58 11.49 4.64 -1.52
N MET A 59 11.70 3.53 -2.24
CA MET A 59 13.02 3.09 -2.65
C MET A 59 13.34 3.57 -4.07
N GLY A 60 14.60 3.89 -4.34
CA GLY A 60 15.08 4.36 -5.64
C GLY A 60 15.36 5.86 -5.70
N GLN A 61 16.50 6.21 -6.30
CA GLN A 61 17.04 7.58 -6.32
C GLN A 61 16.25 8.54 -7.25
N GLY A 62 15.47 8.00 -8.19
CA GLY A 62 14.66 8.76 -9.16
C GLY A 62 13.15 8.73 -8.91
N ASN A 63 12.68 8.19 -7.79
CA ASN A 63 11.25 8.02 -7.54
C ASN A 63 10.59 9.36 -7.13
N PRO A 64 9.67 9.94 -7.93
CA PRO A 64 8.93 11.12 -7.52
C PRO A 64 8.01 10.74 -6.35
N LYS A 65 8.38 11.14 -5.14
CA LYS A 65 7.64 10.88 -3.89
C LYS A 65 6.15 11.16 -4.07
N HIS A 66 5.36 10.09 -4.16
CA HIS A 66 3.91 10.18 -4.29
C HIS A 66 3.24 10.19 -2.91
N ASN A 67 2.21 11.00 -2.74
CA ASN A 67 1.47 11.11 -1.49
C ASN A 67 0.33 10.09 -1.46
N TYR A 68 0.49 9.03 -0.65
CA TYR A 68 -0.57 8.08 -0.37
C TYR A 68 -1.39 8.53 0.84
N LYS A 69 -2.69 8.23 0.82
CA LYS A 69 -3.59 8.55 1.93
C LYS A 69 -4.19 7.28 2.50
N LEU A 70 -4.25 7.22 3.84
CA LEU A 70 -4.94 6.16 4.56
C LEU A 70 -6.16 6.75 5.26
N GLY A 71 -7.34 6.55 4.67
CA GLY A 71 -8.62 7.07 5.15
C GLY A 71 -9.55 7.47 3.99
N GLU A 72 -10.81 7.77 4.33
CA GLU A 72 -11.85 8.11 3.35
C GLU A 72 -11.50 9.39 2.57
N LYS A 73 -11.77 9.34 1.27
CA LYS A 73 -11.50 10.39 0.27
C LYS A 73 -12.41 11.60 0.47
#